data_AF-A0A3S5DP12-F1
#
_entry.id   AF-A0A3S5DP12-F1
#
_cell.length_a   1.000
_cell.length_b   1.000
_cell.length_c   1.000
_cell.angle_alpha   90.00
_cell.angle_beta   90.00
_cell.angle_gamma   90.00
#
_symmetry.space_group_name_H-M   'P 1'
#
loop_
_entity.id
_entity.type
_entity.pdbx_description
1 polymer ?
#
loop_
_entity_poly.entity_id
_entity_poly.type
_entity_poly.pdbx_seq_one_letter_code
_entity_poly.pdbx_strand_id
1 'polypeptide(L)'
;MAQLPVLEASPAIAPIMRTNEITPEVWSDDYAATDRYGQMQKRSFAALTMRQRIVRNDWSKVILRVMVDAAKEAGVMFEPFENKKDIQIPGELLTFYEHATRIGKSARLRQPAIGFSGQDIEIIAKTYIHCSANWNAVAVSKTGKPQGGVSASETIGFVNRPDVGWLRTVYNMDGKQ
;
A
#
# COMPACT_ATOMS: atom_id res chain seq x y z
N MET A 1 5.03 21.12 6.03
CA MET A 1 5.35 19.88 6.76
C MET A 1 4.19 19.31 7.61
N ALA A 2 2.96 19.84 7.53
CA ALA A 2 1.85 19.38 8.39
C ALA A 2 1.32 17.96 8.08
N GLN A 3 1.55 17.43 6.88
CA GLN A 3 0.98 16.14 6.45
C GLN A 3 1.76 14.93 6.98
N LEU A 4 3.09 14.99 7.11
CA LEU A 4 3.89 13.84 7.53
C LEU A 4 3.53 13.34 8.95
N PRO A 5 3.42 14.22 9.98
CA PRO A 5 2.99 13.79 11.31
C PRO A 5 1.59 13.17 11.32
N VAL A 6 0.69 13.64 10.45
CA VAL A 6 -0.67 13.09 10.30
C VAL A 6 -0.61 11.66 9.75
N LEU A 7 0.24 11.40 8.75
CA LEU A 7 0.43 10.06 8.21
C LEU A 7 1.13 9.12 9.20
N GLU A 8 2.09 9.61 9.96
CA GLU A 8 2.79 8.85 11.01
C GLU A 8 1.90 8.52 12.20
N ALA A 9 0.85 9.31 12.45
CA ALA A 9 -0.16 9.05 13.47
C ALA A 9 -1.29 8.13 12.97
N SER A 10 -1.50 8.02 11.65
CA SER A 10 -2.58 7.20 11.09
C SER A 10 -2.23 5.71 11.12
N PRO A 11 -2.96 4.86 11.87
CA PRO A 11 -2.62 3.45 12.02
C PRO A 11 -2.63 2.68 10.70
N ALA A 12 -3.38 3.15 9.69
CA ALA A 12 -3.48 2.50 8.39
C ALA A 12 -2.20 2.59 7.54
N ILE A 13 -1.40 3.65 7.72
CA ILE A 13 -0.24 3.92 6.87
C ILE A 13 1.05 4.14 7.67
N ALA A 14 0.95 4.40 8.98
CA ALA A 14 2.08 4.65 9.86
C ALA A 14 3.18 3.57 9.78
N PRO A 15 2.89 2.25 9.72
CA PRO A 15 3.95 1.25 9.58
C PRO A 15 4.78 1.43 8.32
N ILE A 16 4.18 1.89 7.21
CA ILE A 16 4.91 2.18 5.97
C ILE A 16 5.68 3.51 6.12
N MET A 17 5.07 4.54 6.71
CA MET A 17 5.73 5.85 6.89
C MET A 17 6.95 5.77 7.79
N ARG A 18 6.88 5.03 8.90
CA ARG A 18 7.96 4.94 9.90
C ARG A 18 9.13 4.06 9.48
N THR A 19 8.90 3.14 8.53
CA THR A 19 9.90 2.14 8.14
C THR A 19 10.57 2.45 6.80
N ASN A 20 10.16 3.52 6.13
CA ASN A 20 10.67 3.93 4.83
C ASN A 20 11.08 5.41 4.85
N GLU A 21 12.00 5.78 3.97
CA GLU A 21 12.41 7.16 3.82
C GLU A 21 11.33 7.96 3.08
N ILE A 22 10.80 8.99 3.75
CA ILE A 22 9.80 9.90 3.20
C ILE A 22 10.44 11.28 3.06
N THR A 23 10.58 11.77 1.83
CA THR A 23 11.18 13.08 1.55
C THR A 23 10.11 14.08 1.11
N PRO A 24 10.09 15.30 1.67
CA PRO A 24 9.33 16.40 1.10
C PRO A 24 10.07 16.91 -0.14
N GLU A 25 9.49 16.70 -1.31
CA GLU A 25 10.00 17.25 -2.57
C GLU A 25 9.30 18.58 -2.85
N VAL A 26 10.09 19.59 -3.22
CA VAL A 26 9.60 20.94 -3.55
C VAL A 26 10.08 21.29 -4.95
N TRP A 27 9.17 21.78 -5.78
CA TRP A 27 9.52 22.29 -7.10
C TRP A 27 8.72 23.56 -7.39
N SER A 28 9.10 24.26 -8.45
CA SER A 28 8.44 25.49 -8.87
C SER A 28 8.52 25.63 -10.37
N ASP A 29 7.64 26.45 -10.92
CA ASP A 29 7.73 26.88 -12.31
C ASP A 29 7.92 28.39 -12.43
N ASP A 30 8.45 28.78 -13.58
CA ASP A 30 8.79 30.16 -13.91
C ASP A 30 7.63 30.89 -14.61
N TYR A 31 6.44 30.28 -14.69
CA TYR A 31 5.30 30.77 -15.47
C TYR A 31 4.32 31.64 -14.66
N ALA A 32 4.71 32.10 -13.47
CA ALA A 32 3.86 32.97 -12.68
C ALA A 32 3.90 34.41 -13.22
N ALA A 33 2.77 34.90 -13.74
CA ALA A 33 2.65 36.29 -14.18
C ALA A 33 2.97 37.27 -13.03
N THR A 34 3.62 38.38 -13.36
CA THR A 34 3.90 39.45 -12.40
C THR A 34 2.60 39.97 -11.80
N ASP A 35 2.64 40.43 -10.55
CA ASP A 35 1.47 41.04 -9.94
C ASP A 35 1.13 42.40 -10.57
N ARG A 36 0.02 43.00 -10.13
CA ARG A 36 -0.43 44.33 -10.60
C ARG A 36 0.57 45.47 -10.32
N TYR A 37 1.60 45.24 -9.51
CA TYR A 37 2.66 46.19 -9.17
C TYR A 37 4.00 45.82 -9.83
N GLY A 38 4.01 44.84 -10.75
CA GLY A 38 5.22 44.39 -11.45
C GLY A 38 6.15 43.51 -10.61
N GLN A 39 5.73 43.04 -9.43
CA GLN A 39 6.55 42.17 -8.61
C GLN A 39 6.60 40.76 -9.20
N MET A 40 7.80 40.17 -9.18
CA MET A 40 8.01 38.79 -9.58
C MET A 40 7.20 37.86 -8.68
N GLN A 41 6.41 36.99 -9.31
CA GLN A 41 5.66 35.95 -8.61
C GLN A 41 6.33 34.59 -8.86
N LYS A 42 6.09 33.65 -7.96
CA LYS A 42 6.57 32.27 -8.09
C LYS A 42 5.48 31.30 -7.69
N ARG A 43 5.22 30.29 -8.52
CA ARG A 43 4.36 29.17 -8.15
C ARG A 43 5.22 28.03 -7.62
N SER A 44 5.01 27.68 -6.35
CA SER A 44 5.76 26.61 -5.67
C SER A 44 4.83 25.47 -5.29
N PHE A 45 5.33 24.25 -5.42
CA PHE A 45 4.62 23.01 -5.14
C PHE A 45 5.43 22.17 -4.17
N ALA A 46 4.76 21.37 -3.36
CA ALA A 46 5.41 20.44 -2.46
C ALA A 46 4.59 19.16 -2.31
N ALA A 47 5.26 18.00 -2.27
CA ALA A 47 4.64 16.72 -2.02
C ALA A 47 5.55 15.82 -1.18
N LEU A 48 4.95 14.93 -0.39
CA LEU A 48 5.69 13.86 0.25
C LEU A 48 5.93 12.75 -0.77
N THR A 49 7.17 12.33 -0.91
CA THR A 49 7.55 11.24 -1.81
C THR A 49 8.22 10.12 -1.04
N MET A 50 7.94 8.90 -1.47
CA MET A 50 8.62 7.70 -0.99
C MET A 50 9.30 7.09 -2.22
N ARG A 51 10.63 7.16 -2.26
CA ARG A 51 11.44 6.74 -3.41
C ARG A 51 12.29 5.53 -3.05
N GLN A 52 12.78 4.83 -4.09
CA GLN A 52 13.84 3.81 -3.98
C GLN A 52 13.52 2.65 -3.01
N ARG A 53 12.24 2.29 -2.90
CA ARG A 53 11.81 1.17 -2.07
C ARG A 53 11.83 -0.14 -2.85
N ILE A 54 12.51 -1.16 -2.32
CA ILE A 54 12.46 -2.52 -2.83
C ILE A 54 11.47 -3.32 -1.97
N VAL A 55 10.37 -3.77 -2.56
CA VAL A 55 9.35 -4.58 -1.89
C VAL A 55 9.41 -6.02 -2.39
N ARG A 56 9.54 -6.97 -1.47
CA ARG A 56 9.50 -8.40 -1.76
C ARG A 56 8.05 -8.89 -1.78
N ASN A 57 7.73 -9.79 -2.71
CA ASN A 57 6.38 -10.34 -2.84
C ASN A 57 6.12 -11.56 -1.94
N ASP A 58 7.06 -11.95 -1.07
CA ASP A 58 6.99 -13.19 -0.28
C ASP A 58 5.83 -13.22 0.72
N TRP A 59 5.31 -12.06 1.16
CA TRP A 59 4.12 -12.03 2.03
C TRP A 59 2.90 -12.67 1.37
N SER A 60 2.75 -12.55 0.04
CA SER A 60 1.68 -13.23 -0.69
C SER A 60 1.75 -14.76 -0.55
N LYS A 61 2.95 -15.33 -0.38
CA LYS A 61 3.16 -16.77 -0.16
C LYS A 61 2.67 -17.19 1.22
N VAL A 62 2.89 -16.34 2.24
CA VAL A 62 2.34 -16.56 3.58
C VAL A 62 0.81 -16.62 3.53
N ILE A 63 0.19 -15.61 2.92
CA ILE A 63 -1.28 -15.55 2.79
C ILE A 63 -1.82 -16.73 1.99
N LEU A 64 -1.15 -17.13 0.91
CA LEU A 64 -1.49 -18.33 0.13
C LEU A 64 -1.53 -19.58 1.03
N ARG A 65 -0.54 -19.77 1.92
CA ARG A 65 -0.54 -20.94 2.82
C ARG A 65 -1.66 -20.92 3.84
N VAL A 66 -2.03 -19.74 4.36
CA VAL A 66 -3.19 -19.59 5.25
C VAL A 66 -4.47 -20.01 4.53
N MET A 67 -4.64 -19.61 3.26
CA MET A 67 -5.79 -20.01 2.45
C MET A 67 -5.80 -21.51 2.14
N VAL A 68 -4.63 -22.10 1.88
CA VAL A 68 -4.52 -23.55 1.64
C VAL A 68 -4.82 -24.35 2.91
N ASP A 69 -4.34 -23.90 4.07
CA ASP A 69 -4.68 -24.50 5.37
C ASP A 69 -6.21 -24.46 5.61
N ALA A 70 -6.86 -23.33 5.34
CA ALA A 70 -8.31 -23.21 5.40
C ALA A 70 -9.04 -24.19 4.46
N ALA A 71 -8.57 -24.29 3.21
CA ALA A 71 -9.19 -25.16 2.21
C ALA A 71 -8.97 -26.65 2.51
N LYS A 72 -7.80 -27.03 3.06
CA LYS A 72 -7.53 -28.40 3.53
C LYS A 72 -8.44 -28.79 4.67
N GLU A 73 -8.68 -27.90 5.64
CA GLU A 73 -9.65 -28.13 6.71
C GLU A 73 -11.07 -28.31 6.18
N ALA A 74 -11.42 -27.66 5.07
CA ALA A 74 -12.68 -27.85 4.36
C ALA A 74 -12.73 -29.13 3.48
N GLY A 75 -11.69 -29.96 3.48
CA GLY A 75 -11.63 -31.23 2.74
C GLY A 75 -11.00 -31.15 1.35
N VAL A 76 -10.44 -30.01 0.94
CA VAL A 76 -9.77 -29.88 -0.36
C VAL A 76 -8.39 -30.55 -0.32
N MET A 77 -8.15 -31.44 -1.27
CA MET A 77 -6.86 -32.10 -1.43
C MET A 77 -5.91 -31.24 -2.28
N PHE A 78 -4.77 -30.87 -1.72
CA PHE A 78 -3.70 -30.16 -2.43
C PHE A 78 -2.45 -31.02 -2.54
N GLU A 79 -1.74 -30.88 -3.66
CA GLU A 79 -0.38 -31.39 -3.78
C GLU A 79 0.55 -30.79 -2.72
N PRO A 80 1.53 -31.54 -2.22
CA PRO A 80 2.59 -31.00 -1.37
C PRO A 80 3.37 -29.88 -2.06
N PHE A 81 3.85 -28.94 -1.25
CA PHE A 81 4.55 -27.75 -1.74
C PHE A 81 6.07 -27.90 -1.82
N GLU A 82 6.61 -29.04 -1.40
CA GLU A 82 8.05 -29.29 -1.20
C GLU A 82 8.88 -29.06 -2.47
N ASN A 83 8.28 -29.29 -3.65
CA ASN A 83 8.98 -29.19 -4.94
C ASN A 83 8.77 -27.86 -5.68
N LYS A 84 8.02 -26.90 -5.11
CA LYS A 84 7.63 -25.65 -5.80
C LYS A 84 8.41 -24.45 -5.24
N LYS A 85 9.60 -24.20 -5.79
CA LYS A 85 10.53 -23.13 -5.36
C LYS A 85 9.87 -21.74 -5.29
N ASP A 86 9.00 -21.43 -6.25
CA ASP A 86 8.37 -20.10 -6.36
C ASP A 86 7.43 -19.76 -5.20
N ILE A 87 6.97 -20.77 -4.46
CA ILE A 87 6.04 -20.62 -3.33
C ILE A 87 6.64 -21.12 -2.01
N GLN A 88 7.97 -21.27 -1.97
CA GLN A 88 8.69 -21.47 -0.72
C GLN A 88 8.68 -20.17 0.08
N ILE A 89 8.37 -20.29 1.37
CA ILE A 89 8.40 -19.17 2.32
C ILE A 89 9.85 -19.01 2.80
N PRO A 90 10.45 -17.82 2.67
CA PRO A 90 11.76 -17.53 3.23
C PRO A 90 11.81 -17.83 4.75
N GLY A 91 12.96 -18.27 5.25
CA GLY A 91 13.12 -18.63 6.67
C GLY A 91 12.70 -17.51 7.63
N GLU A 92 13.02 -16.27 7.28
CA GLU A 92 12.65 -15.04 8.02
C GLU A 92 11.13 -14.83 8.14
N LEU A 93 10.32 -15.46 7.27
CA LEU A 93 8.86 -15.36 7.30
C LEU A 93 8.17 -16.54 8.00
N LEU A 94 8.90 -17.58 8.43
CA LEU A 94 8.31 -18.78 9.01
C LEU A 94 7.50 -18.48 10.30
N THR A 95 8.06 -17.69 11.20
CA THR A 95 7.37 -17.30 12.45
C THR A 95 6.09 -16.51 12.17
N PHE A 96 6.12 -15.59 11.20
CA PHE A 96 4.94 -14.83 10.79
C PHE A 96 3.90 -15.73 10.12
N TYR A 97 4.34 -16.71 9.33
CA TYR A 97 3.46 -17.71 8.72
C TYR A 97 2.74 -18.57 9.75
N GLU A 98 3.46 -19.09 10.74
CA GLU A 98 2.86 -19.90 11.82
C GLU A 98 1.83 -19.09 12.60
N HIS A 99 2.14 -17.82 12.89
CA HIS A 99 1.22 -16.92 13.57
C HIS A 99 -0.01 -16.58 12.71
N ALA A 100 0.17 -16.22 11.44
CA ALA A 100 -0.92 -15.95 10.51
C ALA A 100 -1.86 -17.17 10.36
N THR A 101 -1.29 -18.37 10.31
CA THR A 101 -2.05 -19.63 10.25
C THR A 101 -2.90 -19.82 11.52
N ARG A 102 -2.32 -19.56 12.70
CA ARG A 102 -3.06 -19.61 13.97
C ARG A 102 -4.21 -18.61 14.02
N ILE A 103 -3.98 -17.37 13.59
CA ILE A 103 -5.04 -16.34 13.48
C ILE A 103 -6.14 -16.82 12.53
N GLY A 104 -5.77 -17.38 11.36
CA GLY A 104 -6.74 -17.93 10.40
C GLY A 104 -7.60 -19.06 10.98
N LYS A 105 -6.99 -19.98 11.75
CA LYS A 105 -7.72 -21.05 12.46
C LYS A 105 -8.69 -20.51 13.49
N SER A 106 -8.22 -19.60 14.34
CA SER A 106 -9.06 -18.95 15.34
C SER A 106 -10.24 -18.22 14.69
N ALA A 107 -10.03 -17.51 13.57
CA ALA A 107 -11.11 -16.84 12.85
C ALA A 107 -12.19 -17.83 12.35
N ARG A 108 -11.79 -18.98 11.79
CA ARG A 108 -12.73 -20.04 11.37
C ARG A 108 -13.50 -20.65 12.53
N LEU A 109 -12.83 -20.81 13.68
CA LEU A 109 -13.42 -21.31 14.93
C LEU A 109 -14.19 -20.24 15.72
N ARG A 110 -14.26 -18.99 15.22
CA ARG A 110 -14.84 -17.84 15.93
C ARG A 110 -14.25 -17.61 17.32
N GLN A 111 -12.97 -17.91 17.46
CA GLN A 111 -12.21 -17.69 18.69
C GLN A 111 -11.43 -16.39 18.61
N PRO A 112 -11.23 -15.69 19.75
CA PRO A 112 -10.34 -14.55 19.79
C PRO A 112 -8.91 -14.99 19.43
N ALA A 113 -8.21 -14.15 18.68
CA ALA A 113 -6.80 -14.33 18.35
C ALA A 113 -6.03 -13.05 18.65
N ILE A 114 -4.83 -13.21 19.18
CA ILE A 114 -3.89 -12.10 19.30
C ILE A 114 -3.32 -11.85 17.91
N GLY A 115 -3.53 -10.64 17.39
CA GLY A 115 -2.95 -10.19 16.12
C GLY A 115 -1.43 -10.03 16.20
N PHE A 116 -0.84 -9.55 15.11
CA PHE A 116 0.58 -9.18 15.09
C PHE A 116 0.86 -8.00 16.02
N SER A 117 2.03 -8.00 16.66
CA SER A 117 2.48 -6.85 17.44
C SER A 117 2.80 -5.65 16.54
N GLY A 118 2.93 -4.45 17.12
CA GLY A 118 3.35 -3.27 16.35
C GLY A 118 4.72 -3.46 15.69
N GLN A 119 5.66 -4.12 16.39
CA GLN A 119 6.99 -4.43 15.88
C GLN A 119 6.94 -5.44 14.72
N ASP A 120 6.10 -6.47 14.84
CA ASP A 120 5.87 -7.43 13.75
C ASP A 120 5.33 -6.73 12.51
N ILE A 121 4.34 -5.85 12.68
CA ILE A 121 3.74 -5.09 11.59
C ILE A 121 4.79 -4.18 10.94
N GLU A 122 5.65 -3.51 11.70
CA GLU A 122 6.72 -2.68 11.15
C GLU A 122 7.76 -3.52 10.37
N ILE A 123 8.14 -4.69 10.86
CA ILE A 123 9.05 -5.61 10.15
C ILE A 123 8.44 -6.05 8.82
N ILE A 124 7.18 -6.49 8.83
CA ILE A 124 6.49 -6.92 7.61
C ILE A 124 6.29 -5.72 6.66
N ALA A 125 5.90 -4.57 7.20
CA ALA A 125 5.61 -3.36 6.43
C ALA A 125 6.85 -2.83 5.71
N LYS A 126 8.01 -2.87 6.35
CA LYS A 126 9.28 -2.43 5.76
C LYS A 126 9.55 -3.14 4.43
N THR A 127 9.50 -4.47 4.44
CA THR A 127 10.06 -5.29 3.35
C THR A 127 9.01 -5.88 2.41
N TYR A 128 7.80 -6.19 2.89
CA TYR A 128 6.86 -7.02 2.10
C TYR A 128 5.51 -6.38 1.80
N ILE A 129 5.11 -5.31 2.50
CA ILE A 129 3.81 -4.66 2.23
C ILE A 129 3.99 -3.54 1.21
N HIS A 130 3.45 -3.71 0.01
CA HIS A 130 3.45 -2.66 -1.00
C HIS A 130 2.49 -1.51 -0.62
N CYS A 131 2.93 -0.25 -0.81
CA CYS A 131 2.05 0.91 -0.65
C CYS A 131 1.25 1.11 -1.94
N SER A 132 0.08 0.45 -2.01
CA SER A 132 -0.77 0.52 -3.21
C SER A 132 -1.40 1.89 -3.43
N ALA A 133 -1.70 2.63 -2.37
CA ALA A 133 -2.31 3.95 -2.46
C ALA A 133 -1.26 5.06 -2.60
N ASN A 134 -1.36 5.88 -3.64
CA ASN A 134 -0.47 7.01 -3.91
C ASN A 134 -1.13 8.07 -4.81
N TRP A 135 -0.56 9.27 -4.80
CA TRP A 135 -1.00 10.41 -5.61
C TRP A 135 -0.22 10.53 -6.93
N ASN A 136 0.27 9.42 -7.49
CA ASN A 136 0.91 9.48 -8.80
C ASN A 136 -0.15 9.68 -9.87
N ALA A 137 0.03 10.73 -10.66
CA ALA A 137 -0.81 11.02 -11.81
C ALA A 137 -0.59 9.99 -12.92
N VAL A 138 -1.67 9.55 -13.55
CA VAL A 138 -1.66 8.83 -14.83
C VAL A 138 -2.31 9.73 -15.86
N ALA A 139 -1.59 10.02 -16.95
CA ALA A 139 -2.17 10.68 -18.11
C ALA A 139 -2.98 9.63 -18.90
N VAL A 140 -4.26 9.94 -19.13
CA VAL A 140 -5.19 9.07 -19.85
C VAL A 140 -5.58 9.79 -21.14
N SER A 141 -5.34 9.16 -22.29
CA SER A 141 -5.74 9.73 -23.57
C SER A 141 -7.27 9.72 -23.73
N LYS A 142 -7.80 10.49 -24.69
CA LYS A 142 -9.24 10.57 -25.00
C LYS A 142 -9.91 9.22 -25.36
N THR A 143 -9.13 8.15 -25.56
CA THR A 143 -9.61 6.78 -25.82
C THR A 143 -9.55 5.86 -24.60
N GLY A 144 -9.24 6.39 -23.41
CA GLY A 144 -9.26 5.64 -22.14
C GLY A 144 -8.01 4.77 -21.89
N LYS A 145 -6.95 4.93 -22.69
CA LYS A 145 -5.68 4.20 -22.51
C LYS A 145 -4.64 5.08 -21.80
N PRO A 146 -3.87 4.55 -20.82
CA PRO A 146 -2.78 5.29 -20.20
C PRO A 146 -1.69 5.63 -21.22
N GLN A 147 -1.33 6.90 -21.37
CA GLN A 147 -0.20 7.37 -22.18
C GLN A 147 0.54 8.42 -21.37
N GLY A 148 1.81 8.17 -21.04
CA GLY A 148 2.67 9.13 -20.35
C GLY A 148 3.30 10.10 -21.33
N GLY A 149 2.80 11.34 -21.39
CA GLY A 149 3.42 12.43 -22.13
C GLY A 149 2.47 13.59 -22.38
N VAL A 150 2.78 14.76 -21.83
CA VAL A 150 1.93 15.96 -21.73
C VAL A 150 1.30 16.36 -23.07
N SER A 151 -0.01 16.15 -23.21
CA SER A 151 -0.87 16.80 -24.20
C SER A 151 -1.80 17.82 -23.53
N ALA A 152 -1.97 18.99 -24.13
CA ALA A 152 -2.77 20.12 -23.61
C ALA A 152 -4.28 19.83 -23.43
N SER A 153 -4.73 18.60 -23.66
CA SER A 153 -6.12 18.15 -23.51
C SER A 153 -6.28 16.91 -22.62
N GLU A 154 -5.28 16.61 -21.79
CA GLU A 154 -5.28 15.42 -20.94
C GLU A 154 -6.09 15.60 -19.66
N THR A 155 -7.03 14.69 -19.43
CA THR A 155 -7.61 14.49 -18.11
C THR A 155 -6.59 13.73 -17.26
N ILE A 156 -6.11 14.36 -16.18
CA ILE A 156 -5.19 13.73 -15.23
C ILE A 156 -6.02 12.90 -14.24
N GLY A 157 -5.70 11.61 -14.12
CA GLY A 157 -6.32 10.71 -13.15
C GLY A 157 -5.36 10.29 -12.04
N PHE A 158 -5.85 10.22 -10.81
CA PHE A 158 -5.15 9.62 -9.66
C PHE A 158 -5.80 8.27 -9.32
N VAL A 159 -5.52 7.25 -10.14
CA VAL A 159 -6.19 5.94 -10.06
C VAL A 159 -5.97 5.26 -8.71
N ASN A 160 -4.78 5.46 -8.13
CA ASN A 160 -4.39 4.88 -6.85
C ASN A 160 -4.58 5.84 -5.68
N ARG A 161 -5.36 6.93 -5.82
CA ARG A 161 -5.51 7.90 -4.72
C ARG A 161 -6.02 7.19 -3.46
N PRO A 162 -5.43 7.47 -2.28
CA PRO A 162 -5.97 6.95 -1.03
C PRO A 162 -7.39 7.46 -0.82
N ASP A 163 -8.19 6.64 -0.16
CA ASP A 163 -9.50 7.04 0.33
C ASP A 163 -9.36 7.99 1.53
N VAL A 164 -10.46 8.60 1.96
CA VAL A 164 -10.47 9.58 3.05
C VAL A 164 -9.88 8.97 4.32
N GLY A 165 -8.94 9.68 4.94
CA GLY A 165 -8.26 9.22 6.16
C GLY A 165 -7.32 8.02 5.94
N TRP A 166 -7.02 7.65 4.69
CA TRP A 166 -6.29 6.42 4.34
C TRP A 166 -7.01 5.13 4.79
N LEU A 167 -8.32 5.20 4.99
CA LEU A 167 -9.15 4.08 5.42
C LEU A 167 -9.95 3.56 4.24
N ARG A 168 -9.80 2.27 3.93
CA ARG A 168 -10.57 1.62 2.88
C ARG A 168 -12.04 1.63 3.26
N THR A 169 -12.90 2.16 2.39
CA THR A 169 -14.35 1.94 2.49
C THR A 169 -14.68 0.44 2.41
N VAL A 170 -15.37 -0.08 3.42
CA VAL A 170 -15.82 -1.48 3.52
C VAL A 170 -17.32 -1.50 3.36
N TYR A 171 -17.83 -2.39 2.51
CA TYR A 171 -19.27 -2.62 2.37
C TYR A 171 -19.61 -3.99 2.95
N ASN A 172 -20.69 -4.06 3.72
CA ASN A 172 -21.25 -5.30 4.20
C ASN A 172 -21.94 -6.08 3.06
N MET A 173 -22.51 -7.24 3.38
CA MET A 173 -23.19 -8.09 2.39
C MET A 173 -24.42 -7.45 1.74
N ASP A 174 -24.99 -6.40 2.36
CA ASP A 174 -26.12 -5.64 1.84
C ASP A 174 -25.67 -4.42 1.00
N GLY A 175 -24.36 -4.26 0.77
CA GLY A 175 -23.81 -3.10 0.08
C GLY A 175 -23.85 -1.81 0.90
N LYS A 176 -24.10 -1.89 2.20
CA LYS A 176 -24.05 -0.76 3.12
C LYS A 176 -22.65 -0.62 3.70
N GLN A 177 -22.18 0.61 3.78
CA GLN A 177 -20.92 0.95 4.44
C GLN A 177 -21.02 0.72 5.96
#